data_AF-A0A8B8ZZ59-F1
#
_entry.id   AF-A0A8B8ZZ59-F1
#
_cell.length_a   1.000
_cell.length_b   1.000
_cell.length_c   1.000
_cell.angle_alpha   90.00
_cell.angle_beta   90.00
_cell.angle_gamma   90.00
#
_symmetry.space_group_name_H-M   'P 1'
#
loop_
_entity.id
_entity.type
_entity.pdbx_description
1 polymer ?
#
loop_
_entity_poly.entity_id
_entity_poly.type
_entity_poly.pdbx_seq_one_letter_code
_entity_poly.pdbx_strand_id
1 'polypeptide(L)'
;MQIFKYLVSLDVEDCQDLKSGYSIIFNFSPNPYFEDTKLVKTYSFTEEGVANITGTTIKWKEGMEIANGNGHEKKGGKRPFTKESFFSWFGKTQQKNFSDGVTDEVAEIIKEDLCPNPLKYFNNEADEEDFDGDEDDEEGSEDDEDGEQDDDEEDDDEDDS
;
A
#
# COMPACT_ATOMS: atom_id res chain seq x y z
N MET A 1 2.93 3.66 -3.49
CA MET A 1 3.52 2.31 -3.61
C MET A 1 5.03 2.28 -3.28
N GLN A 2 5.52 3.02 -2.28
CA GLN A 2 6.97 3.15 -2.04
C GLN A 2 7.62 1.94 -1.34
N ILE A 3 6.84 1.16 -0.58
CA ILE A 3 7.33 -0.05 0.10
C ILE A 3 7.69 -1.16 -0.91
N PHE A 4 6.89 -1.34 -1.97
CA PHE A 4 7.14 -2.37 -2.98
C PHE A 4 8.41 -2.14 -3.81
N LYS A 5 9.01 -0.94 -3.78
CA LYS A 5 10.34 -0.71 -4.37
C LYS A 5 11.44 -1.54 -3.70
N TYR A 6 11.18 -2.03 -2.49
CA TYR A 6 12.08 -2.90 -1.75
C TYR A 6 11.69 -4.37 -1.86
N LEU A 7 10.65 -4.71 -2.63
CA LEU A 7 10.27 -6.09 -2.91
C LEU A 7 11.31 -6.71 -3.85
N VAL A 8 11.92 -7.80 -3.40
CA VAL A 8 12.96 -8.55 -4.12
C VAL A 8 12.35 -9.70 -4.90
N SER A 9 11.47 -10.47 -4.27
CA SER A 9 10.74 -11.56 -4.93
C SER A 9 9.37 -11.76 -4.31
N LEU A 10 8.48 -12.33 -5.12
CA LEU A 10 7.19 -12.87 -4.71
C LEU A 10 7.18 -14.35 -5.06
N ASP A 11 7.05 -15.19 -4.05
CA ASP A 11 7.11 -16.63 -4.17
C ASP A 11 5.80 -17.24 -3.67
N VAL A 12 5.32 -18.29 -4.34
CA VAL A 12 4.21 -19.12 -3.88
C VAL A 12 4.75 -20.52 -3.69
N GLU A 13 4.81 -20.97 -2.43
CA GLU A 13 5.31 -22.28 -2.06
C GLU A 13 4.14 -23.18 -1.65
N ASP A 14 3.96 -24.28 -2.35
CA ASP A 14 3.06 -25.34 -1.90
C ASP A 14 3.65 -26.04 -0.67
N CYS A 15 2.80 -26.42 0.28
CA CYS A 15 3.22 -27.31 1.37
C CYS A 15 3.60 -28.69 0.80
N GLN A 16 4.39 -29.45 1.56
CA GLN A 16 4.93 -30.77 1.15
C GLN A 16 3.87 -31.72 0.58
N ASP A 17 2.62 -31.57 1.04
CA ASP A 17 1.46 -32.18 0.41
C ASP A 17 0.60 -31.11 -0.27
N LEU A 18 0.32 -31.30 -1.57
CA LEU A 18 -0.56 -30.45 -2.39
C LEU A 18 -1.97 -30.26 -1.80
N LYS A 19 -2.35 -31.08 -0.82
CA LYS A 19 -3.65 -31.00 -0.13
C LYS A 19 -3.59 -30.21 1.18
N SER A 20 -2.40 -29.95 1.72
CA SER A 20 -2.22 -29.41 3.07
C SER A 20 -2.13 -27.89 3.11
N GLY A 21 -1.87 -27.21 1.98
CA GLY A 21 -1.82 -25.75 1.95
C GLY A 21 -0.80 -25.15 0.99
N TYR A 22 -0.69 -23.82 1.03
CA TYR A 22 0.34 -23.04 0.35
C TYR A 22 0.66 -21.77 1.13
N SER A 23 1.83 -21.19 0.85
CA SER A 23 2.29 -19.92 1.42
C SER A 23 2.61 -18.93 0.31
N ILE A 24 2.10 -17.71 0.44
CA ILE A 24 2.50 -16.57 -0.38
C ILE A 24 3.56 -15.79 0.39
N ILE A 25 4.71 -15.58 -0.20
CA ILE A 25 5.91 -15.04 0.44
C ILE A 25 6.38 -13.81 -0.33
N PHE A 26 6.39 -12.67 0.35
CA PHE A 26 6.97 -11.44 -0.15
C PHE A 26 8.33 -11.21 0.52
N ASN A 27 9.40 -11.31 -0.26
CA ASN A 27 10.76 -11.09 0.23
C ASN A 27 11.17 -9.64 -0.03
N PHE A 28 11.61 -8.94 1.01
CA PHE A 28 12.02 -7.55 0.95
C PHE A 28 13.50 -7.39 1.28
N SER A 29 14.16 -6.48 0.57
CA SER A 29 15.45 -5.93 1.01
C SER A 29 15.23 -5.03 2.24
N PRO A 30 16.29 -4.75 3.04
CA PRO A 30 16.22 -3.78 4.12
C PRO A 30 15.57 -2.48 3.66
N ASN A 31 14.52 -2.03 4.36
CA ASN A 31 13.69 -0.89 3.95
C ASN A 31 13.40 0.03 5.15
N PRO A 32 13.00 1.30 4.93
CA PRO A 32 12.79 2.25 6.02
C PRO A 32 11.44 2.11 6.74
N TYR A 33 10.57 1.17 6.34
CA TYR A 33 9.18 1.09 6.81
C TYR A 33 8.96 0.08 7.93
N PHE A 34 9.55 -1.11 7.80
CA PHE A 34 9.42 -2.19 8.79
C PHE A 34 10.73 -2.95 8.94
N GLU A 35 10.83 -3.75 10.00
CA GLU A 35 12.02 -4.54 10.31
C GLU A 35 12.08 -5.88 9.54
N ASP A 36 10.92 -6.46 9.25
CA ASP A 36 10.83 -7.77 8.62
C ASP A 36 11.42 -7.75 7.19
N THR A 37 12.20 -8.76 6.83
CA THR A 37 12.66 -8.94 5.44
C THR A 37 11.78 -9.91 4.66
N LYS A 38 10.77 -10.49 5.31
CA LYS A 38 9.88 -11.48 4.72
C LYS A 38 8.49 -11.38 5.33
N LEU A 39 7.49 -11.15 4.49
CA LEU A 39 6.08 -11.20 4.87
C LEU A 39 5.45 -12.43 4.25
N VAL A 40 4.84 -13.27 5.09
CA VAL A 40 4.27 -14.56 4.68
C VAL A 40 2.79 -14.56 4.98
N LYS A 41 2.01 -15.07 4.04
CA LYS A 41 0.60 -15.42 4.21
C LYS A 41 0.46 -16.92 3.97
N THR A 42 -0.02 -17.65 4.96
CA THR A 42 -0.11 -19.12 4.90
C THR A 42 -1.55 -19.57 4.98
N TYR A 43 -1.92 -20.42 4.02
CA TYR A 43 -3.21 -21.10 3.93
C TYR A 43 -2.94 -22.57 4.19
N SER A 44 -3.53 -23.11 5.25
CA SER A 44 -3.40 -24.52 5.60
C SER A 44 -4.76 -25.17 5.73
N PHE A 45 -4.87 -26.40 5.26
CA PHE A 45 -6.13 -27.13 5.18
C PHE A 45 -6.04 -28.36 6.08
N THR A 46 -7.00 -28.51 6.99
CA THR A 46 -7.11 -29.72 7.80
C THR A 46 -7.87 -30.80 7.02
N GLU A 47 -7.66 -32.07 7.38
CA GLU A 47 -8.40 -33.21 6.82
C GLU A 47 -9.92 -33.10 7.02
N GLU A 48 -10.35 -32.34 8.04
CA GLU A 48 -11.74 -32.04 8.35
C GLU A 48 -12.36 -30.96 7.45
N GLY A 49 -11.58 -30.38 6.53
CA GLY A 49 -12.06 -29.31 5.64
C GLY A 49 -12.12 -27.93 6.31
N VAL A 50 -11.26 -27.68 7.30
CA VAL A 50 -11.09 -26.35 7.90
C VAL A 50 -9.86 -25.67 7.28
N ALA A 51 -10.07 -24.49 6.73
CA ALA A 51 -9.00 -23.62 6.25
C ALA A 51 -8.53 -22.70 7.38
N ASN A 52 -7.24 -22.74 7.67
CA ASN A 52 -6.57 -21.85 8.61
C ASN A 52 -5.69 -20.88 7.83
N ILE A 53 -6.00 -19.59 7.95
CA ILE A 53 -5.30 -18.49 7.30
C ILE A 53 -4.53 -17.73 8.36
N THR A 54 -3.21 -17.72 8.22
CA THR A 54 -2.29 -16.98 9.08
C THR A 54 -1.44 -16.03 8.25
N GLY A 55 -0.89 -14.99 8.88
CA GLY A 55 0.04 -14.11 8.19
C GLY A 55 0.98 -13.39 9.14
N THR A 56 2.07 -12.87 8.58
CA THR A 56 3.10 -12.15 9.34
C THR A 56 2.51 -10.88 9.96
N THR A 57 2.69 -10.74 11.27
CA THR A 57 2.43 -9.46 11.95
C THR A 57 3.62 -8.53 11.70
N ILE A 58 3.38 -7.47 10.94
CA ILE A 58 4.42 -6.55 10.46
C ILE A 58 4.92 -5.67 11.61
N LYS A 59 6.24 -5.64 11.79
CA LYS A 59 6.92 -4.77 12.77
C LYS A 59 7.28 -3.43 12.14
N TRP A 60 6.33 -2.50 12.18
CA TRP A 60 6.52 -1.14 11.67
C TRP A 60 7.60 -0.40 12.47
N LYS A 61 8.42 0.37 11.75
CA LYS A 61 9.38 1.30 12.36
C LYS A 61 8.65 2.53 12.88
N GLU A 62 9.31 3.26 13.78
CA GLU A 62 8.77 4.47 14.41
C GLU A 62 8.24 5.47 13.35
N GLY A 63 7.00 5.93 13.53
CA GLY A 63 6.32 6.86 12.62
C GLY A 63 5.80 6.25 11.32
N MET A 64 6.08 4.99 11.01
CA MET A 64 5.71 4.34 9.73
C MET A 64 4.40 3.53 9.80
N GLU A 65 3.76 3.42 10.97
CA GLU A 65 2.45 2.78 11.13
C GLU A 65 1.36 3.45 10.26
N ILE A 66 1.56 4.71 9.87
CA ILE A 66 0.72 5.47 8.96
C ILE A 66 0.64 4.81 7.58
N ALA A 67 1.70 4.13 7.13
CA ALA A 67 1.73 3.40 5.87
C ALA A 67 0.78 2.18 5.85
N ASN A 68 0.32 1.75 7.03
CA ASN A 68 -0.73 0.75 7.17
C ASN A 68 -2.15 1.35 7.17
N GLY A 69 -2.30 2.67 6.99
CA GLY A 69 -3.60 3.36 7.02
C GLY A 69 -4.12 3.68 8.42
N ASN A 70 -3.30 3.46 9.46
CA ASN A 70 -3.62 3.72 10.86
C ASN A 70 -3.24 5.15 11.32
N GLY A 71 -2.69 5.97 10.43
CA GLY A 71 -2.27 7.33 10.75
C GLY A 71 -3.43 8.33 10.73
N HIS A 72 -4.26 8.30 11.77
CA HIS A 72 -5.07 9.46 12.12
C HIS A 72 -5.05 9.65 13.63
N GLU A 73 -4.30 10.66 14.08
CA GLU A 73 -4.57 11.32 15.36
C GLU A 73 -6.02 11.80 15.35
N LYS A 74 -6.82 11.27 16.28
CA LYS A 74 -8.23 11.62 16.44
C LYS A 74 -8.37 13.05 16.94
N LYS A 75 -8.54 14.01 16.03
CA LYS A 75 -9.21 15.29 16.31
C LYS A 75 -10.35 15.48 15.32
N GLY A 76 -11.56 15.08 15.72
CA GLY A 76 -12.80 15.40 15.02
C GLY A 76 -13.70 14.19 14.80
N GLY A 77 -14.93 14.24 15.35
CA GLY A 77 -15.91 13.16 15.35
C GLY A 77 -16.58 12.87 14.00
N LYS A 78 -15.81 12.52 12.98
CA LYS A 78 -16.30 11.81 11.79
C LYS A 78 -15.67 10.41 11.79
N ARG A 79 -16.47 9.39 11.43
CA ARG A 79 -16.06 7.97 11.49
C ARG A 79 -14.65 7.81 10.90
N PRO A 80 -13.71 7.15 11.59
CA PRO A 80 -12.36 6.99 11.06
C PRO A 80 -12.46 6.21 9.76
N PHE A 81 -12.15 6.86 8.64
CA PHE A 81 -11.82 6.16 7.40
C PHE A 81 -10.47 5.48 7.66
N THR A 82 -10.50 4.25 8.19
CA THR A 82 -9.35 3.36 8.13
C THR A 82 -9.11 3.08 6.66
N LYS A 83 -8.13 3.77 6.07
CA LYS A 83 -7.70 3.54 4.70
C LYS A 83 -7.11 2.12 4.69
N GLU A 84 -7.84 1.12 4.19
CA GLU A 84 -7.31 -0.25 4.17
C GLU A 84 -6.02 -0.27 3.35
N SER A 85 -4.90 -0.59 4.01
CA SER A 85 -3.62 -0.80 3.33
C SER A 85 -3.50 -2.26 2.92
N PHE A 86 -2.85 -2.54 1.78
CA PHE A 86 -2.51 -3.91 1.38
C PHE A 86 -1.80 -4.66 2.52
N PHE A 87 -0.95 -3.99 3.29
CA PHE A 87 -0.20 -4.61 4.38
C PHE A 87 -1.09 -5.08 5.54
N SER A 88 -2.29 -4.52 5.69
CA SER A 88 -3.28 -5.01 6.66
C SER A 88 -3.80 -6.41 6.31
N TRP A 89 -3.72 -6.81 5.03
CA TRP A 89 -4.09 -8.15 4.57
C TRP A 89 -3.30 -9.23 5.28
N PHE A 90 -2.00 -9.04 5.55
CA PHE A 90 -1.20 -10.01 6.31
C PHE A 90 -1.75 -10.26 7.73
N GLY A 91 -2.27 -9.21 8.38
CA GLY A 91 -2.87 -9.30 9.72
C GLY A 91 -4.26 -9.95 9.75
N LYS A 92 -4.96 -10.06 8.61
CA LYS A 92 -6.30 -10.69 8.53
C LYS A 92 -6.16 -12.21 8.73
N THR A 93 -6.33 -12.71 9.96
CA THR A 93 -6.35 -14.16 10.24
C THR A 93 -7.78 -14.67 10.26
N GLN A 94 -8.01 -15.85 9.69
CA GLN A 94 -9.34 -16.45 9.64
C GLN A 94 -9.22 -17.97 9.79
N GLN A 95 -10.11 -18.56 10.58
CA GLN A 95 -10.38 -20.00 10.55
C GLN A 95 -11.80 -20.16 9.99
N LYS A 96 -11.93 -20.85 8.87
CA LYS A 96 -13.23 -21.00 8.20
C LYS A 96 -13.41 -22.40 7.64
N ASN A 97 -14.65 -22.88 7.66
CA ASN A 97 -15.01 -24.11 6.98
C ASN A 97 -15.10 -23.86 5.46
N PHE A 98 -14.63 -24.80 4.65
CA PHE A 98 -14.72 -24.70 3.18
C PHE A 98 -16.15 -24.51 2.67
N SER A 99 -17.16 -24.93 3.42
CA SER A 99 -18.58 -24.76 3.10
C SER A 99 -19.01 -23.31 2.97
N ASP A 100 -18.27 -22.38 3.57
CA ASP A 100 -18.70 -21.00 3.71
C ASP A 100 -18.30 -20.11 2.55
N GLY A 101 -17.70 -20.69 1.48
CA GLY A 101 -17.57 -20.09 0.14
C GLY A 101 -16.85 -18.75 0.04
N VAL A 102 -16.24 -18.24 1.11
CA VAL A 102 -15.48 -16.99 1.09
C VAL A 102 -14.03 -17.36 0.93
N THR A 103 -13.53 -17.14 -0.28
CA THR A 103 -12.13 -17.25 -0.62
C THR A 103 -11.44 -15.90 -0.50
N ASP A 104 -10.12 -15.91 -0.38
CA ASP A 104 -9.31 -14.69 -0.27
C ASP A 104 -8.93 -14.22 -1.68
N GLU A 105 -9.69 -13.27 -2.23
CA GLU A 105 -9.53 -12.78 -3.60
C GLU A 105 -8.09 -12.34 -3.92
N VAL A 106 -7.40 -11.71 -2.95
CA VAL A 106 -6.00 -11.28 -3.12
C VAL A 106 -5.10 -12.49 -3.30
N ALA A 107 -5.31 -13.54 -2.51
CA ALA A 107 -4.54 -14.76 -2.61
C ALA A 107 -4.78 -15.49 -3.93
N GLU A 108 -6.04 -15.52 -4.39
CA GLU A 108 -6.42 -16.14 -5.66
C GLU A 108 -5.78 -15.42 -6.85
N ILE A 109 -5.84 -14.09 -6.89
CA ILE A 109 -5.20 -13.29 -7.96
C ILE A 109 -3.69 -13.56 -7.98
N ILE A 110 -3.04 -13.57 -6.81
CA ILE A 110 -1.60 -13.82 -6.73
C ILE A 110 -1.27 -15.22 -7.26
N LYS A 111 -1.98 -16.24 -6.78
CA LYS A 111 -1.66 -17.64 -7.06
C LYS A 111 -2.07 -18.10 -8.47
N GLU A 112 -3.26 -17.72 -8.93
CA GLU A 112 -3.85 -18.24 -10.17
C GLU A 112 -3.57 -17.36 -11.40
N ASP A 113 -3.24 -16.07 -11.20
CA ASP A 113 -3.06 -15.12 -12.32
C ASP A 113 -1.67 -14.49 -12.34
N LEU A 114 -1.25 -13.86 -11.24
CA LEU A 114 0.02 -13.12 -11.17
C LEU A 114 1.23 -14.05 -11.24
N CYS A 115 1.27 -15.11 -10.43
CA CYS A 115 2.42 -16.03 -10.39
C CYS A 115 2.60 -16.86 -11.68
N PRO A 116 1.54 -17.37 -12.34
CA PRO A 116 1.69 -18.09 -13.61
C PRO A 116 2.10 -17.20 -14.79
N ASN A 117 1.70 -15.92 -14.79
CA ASN A 117 2.00 -15.00 -15.89
C ASN A 117 2.32 -13.56 -15.41
N PRO A 118 3.45 -13.37 -14.71
CA PRO A 118 3.80 -12.05 -14.16
C PRO A 118 4.12 -11.02 -15.25
N LEU A 119 4.57 -11.48 -16.43
CA LEU A 119 4.92 -10.60 -17.55
C LEU A 119 3.72 -9.85 -18.13
N LYS A 120 2.53 -10.47 -18.11
CA LYS A 120 1.27 -9.82 -18.53
C LYS A 120 1.02 -8.52 -17.76
N TYR A 121 1.33 -8.53 -16.46
CA TYR A 121 1.14 -7.37 -15.57
C TYR A 121 2.32 -6.41 -15.59
N PHE A 122 3.51 -6.86 -16.00
CA PHE A 122 4.69 -6.01 -16.09
C PHE A 122 4.75 -5.20 -17.41
N ASN A 123 4.29 -5.79 -18.52
CA ASN A 123 4.41 -5.18 -19.86
C ASN A 123 3.29 -4.19 -20.21
N ASN A 124 2.35 -3.94 -19.30
CA ASN A 124 1.35 -2.88 -19.41
C ASN A 124 0.50 -2.86 -20.70
N GLU A 125 0.08 -4.02 -21.23
CA GLU A 125 -1.10 -4.10 -22.13
C GLU A 125 -2.43 -3.72 -21.41
N ALA A 126 -2.37 -3.39 -20.12
CA ALA A 126 -3.51 -3.01 -19.28
C ALA A 126 -3.74 -1.48 -19.19
N ASP A 127 -2.92 -0.65 -19.84
CA ASP A 127 -2.90 0.81 -19.65
C ASP A 127 -3.05 1.59 -20.98
N GLU A 128 -3.42 0.93 -22.09
CA GLU A 128 -3.60 1.58 -23.39
C GLU A 128 -5.07 1.62 -23.89
N GLU A 129 -6.08 1.29 -23.08
CA GLU A 129 -7.48 1.18 -23.58
C GLU A 129 -8.56 1.90 -22.73
N ASP A 130 -8.24 2.86 -21.83
CA ASP A 130 -9.33 3.69 -21.22
C ASP A 130 -8.91 5.03 -20.59
N PHE A 131 -7.85 5.69 -21.07
CA PHE A 131 -7.62 7.11 -20.74
C PHE A 131 -7.78 7.94 -22.01
N ASP A 132 -9.03 8.11 -22.43
CA ASP A 132 -9.42 9.20 -23.33
C ASP A 132 -9.13 10.53 -22.62
N GLY A 133 -7.88 10.98 -22.77
CA GLY A 133 -7.44 12.32 -22.43
C GLY A 133 -8.11 13.29 -23.38
N ASP A 134 -9.22 13.89 -22.95
CA ASP A 134 -9.73 15.13 -23.53
C ASP A 134 -8.80 16.25 -23.04
N GLU A 135 -7.66 16.40 -23.72
CA GLU A 135 -6.79 17.57 -23.63
C GLU A 135 -7.43 18.69 -24.47
N ASP A 136 -8.24 19.54 -23.84
CA ASP A 136 -8.60 20.83 -24.43
C ASP A 136 -7.58 21.87 -23.95
N ASP A 137 -6.66 22.14 -24.88
CA ASP A 137 -5.55 23.06 -24.86
C ASP A 137 -6.06 24.48 -25.15
N GLU A 138 -6.02 25.39 -24.16
CA GLU A 138 -6.01 26.83 -24.44
C GLU A 138 -4.91 27.53 -23.62
N GLU A 139 -3.74 27.53 -24.25
CA GLU A 139 -2.63 28.48 -24.07
C GLU A 139 -3.10 29.94 -24.20
N GLY A 140 -2.71 30.78 -23.23
CA GLY A 140 -2.96 32.22 -23.22
C GLY A 140 -1.94 32.95 -22.36
N SER A 141 -0.67 32.92 -22.80
CA SER A 141 0.43 33.75 -22.29
C SER A 141 0.27 35.20 -22.73
N GLU A 142 0.32 36.16 -21.81
CA GLU A 142 0.86 37.51 -22.04
C GLU A 142 1.53 38.06 -20.75
N ASP A 143 2.50 38.93 -20.99
CA ASP A 143 3.78 39.15 -20.29
C ASP A 143 3.76 40.13 -19.11
N ASP A 144 4.89 40.14 -18.39
CA ASP A 144 5.35 41.07 -17.33
C ASP A 144 5.20 42.58 -17.65
N GLU A 145 4.92 43.41 -16.62
CA GLU A 145 5.54 44.75 -16.47
C GLU A 145 5.67 45.15 -14.97
N ASP A 146 6.93 45.09 -14.50
CA ASP A 146 7.71 46.05 -13.67
C ASP A 146 7.12 46.94 -12.56
N GLY A 147 7.89 47.01 -11.46
CA GLY A 147 8.13 48.20 -10.61
C GLY A 147 7.05 48.54 -9.56
N GLU A 148 7.34 48.82 -8.28
CA GLU A 148 8.47 49.54 -7.73
C GLU A 148 8.71 49.15 -6.25
N GLN A 149 9.99 49.10 -5.87
CA GLN A 149 10.44 49.24 -4.49
C GLN A 149 10.58 50.73 -4.22
N ASP A 150 10.09 51.20 -3.07
CA ASP A 150 10.67 52.36 -2.41
C ASP A 150 10.67 52.10 -0.89
N ASP A 151 11.90 51.97 -0.39
CA ASP A 151 12.29 52.18 1.00
C ASP A 151 12.24 53.68 1.33
N ASP A 152 11.92 54.03 2.57
CA ASP A 152 12.40 55.20 3.33
C ASP A 152 11.89 55.02 4.78
N GLU A 153 12.76 54.66 5.75
CA GLU A 153 13.45 55.56 6.71
C GLU A 153 12.47 56.32 7.64
N GLU A 154 12.62 56.47 8.96
CA GLU A 154 13.57 56.09 10.02
C GLU A 154 12.85 56.30 11.38
N ASP A 155 13.49 55.85 12.46
CA ASP A 155 13.23 56.12 13.89
C ASP A 155 12.85 57.57 14.22
N ASP A 156 12.02 57.78 15.25
CA ASP A 156 12.46 58.60 16.39
C ASP A 156 11.66 58.31 17.67
N ASP A 157 12.40 58.33 18.78
CA ASP A 157 12.01 58.13 20.16
C ASP A 157 10.97 59.17 20.65
N GLU A 158 10.13 58.81 21.63
CA GLU A 158 9.83 59.75 22.71
C GLU A 158 9.47 59.03 24.02
N ASP A 159 10.36 59.23 24.97
CA ASP A 159 10.32 58.92 26.40
C ASP A 159 9.48 59.97 27.17
N ASP A 160 8.95 59.54 28.32
CA ASP A 160 8.55 60.30 29.52
C ASP A 160 7.29 61.21 29.52
N SER A 161 6.23 60.74 30.21
CA SER A 161 5.55 61.44 31.32
C SER A 161 4.50 60.55 32.02
#